data_AF-A0A962NXZ4-F1
#
_entry.id   AF-A0A962NXZ4-F1
#
_cell.length_a   1.000
_cell.length_b   1.000
_cell.length_c   1.000
_cell.angle_alpha   90.00
_cell.angle_beta   90.00
_cell.angle_gamma   90.00
#
_symmetry.space_group_name_H-M   'P 1'
#
loop_
_entity.id
_entity.type
_entity.pdbx_description
1 polymer ?
#
loop_
_entity_poly.entity_id
_entity_poly.type
_entity_poly.pdbx_seq_one_letter_code
_entity_poly.pdbx_strand_id
1 'polypeptide(L)'
;MNSPKKYNLSFTTGNLFIKESVIFAELYLKLADWQLVRDEARTHNLLQQRTLISARKITASVIKRLKCLSHDELSYLVDATPLERGYLLWLAACLDYSFIRDFAVEVVNEYFIQLKPQLSYDDF
;
A
#
# COMPACT_ATOMS: atom_id res chain seq x y z
N MET A 1 3.96 16.24 -28.46
CA MET A 1 5.05 16.31 -27.46
C MET A 1 4.56 15.58 -26.22
N ASN A 2 5.04 14.37 -25.94
CA ASN A 2 4.67 13.65 -24.71
C ASN A 2 5.40 14.32 -23.55
N SER A 3 4.66 14.97 -22.65
CA SER A 3 5.22 15.48 -21.41
C SER A 3 5.82 14.31 -20.60
N PRO A 4 6.96 14.50 -19.92
CA PRO A 4 7.57 13.44 -19.14
C PRO A 4 6.60 12.92 -18.07
N LYS A 5 6.47 11.60 -17.97
CA LYS A 5 5.59 10.92 -17.00
C LYS A 5 6.05 11.31 -15.59
N LYS A 6 5.20 12.03 -14.86
CA LYS A 6 5.52 12.51 -13.51
C LYS A 6 5.18 11.45 -12.47
N TYR A 7 6.19 10.87 -11.84
CA TYR A 7 6.00 9.89 -10.77
C TYR A 7 5.69 10.56 -9.42
N ASN A 8 4.74 9.98 -8.68
CA ASN A 8 4.54 10.27 -7.27
C ASN A 8 5.38 9.30 -6.43
N LEU A 9 6.38 9.81 -5.72
CA LEU A 9 7.33 9.00 -4.93
C LEU A 9 6.97 8.93 -3.43
N SER A 10 5.71 9.22 -3.08
CA SER A 10 5.24 9.21 -1.69
C SER A 10 5.23 7.81 -1.05
N PHE A 11 5.48 6.74 -1.83
CA PHE A 11 5.66 5.37 -1.33
C PHE A 11 6.90 5.23 -0.42
N THR A 12 7.85 6.16 -0.49
CA THR A 12 9.04 6.23 0.39
C THR A 12 8.72 6.47 1.87
N THR A 13 7.45 6.73 2.21
CA THR A 13 6.98 6.95 3.59
C THR A 13 7.21 5.72 4.48
N GLY A 14 7.28 4.52 3.92
CA GLY A 14 7.61 3.29 4.65
C GLY A 14 7.25 2.04 3.87
N ASN A 15 7.14 0.92 4.58
CA ASN A 15 6.86 -0.39 3.98
C ASN A 15 5.37 -0.54 3.56
N LEU A 16 4.93 -1.78 3.34
CA LEU A 16 3.54 -2.07 3.00
C LEU A 16 2.56 -1.83 4.16
N PHE A 17 3.01 -1.60 5.39
CA PHE A 17 2.14 -1.35 6.55
C PHE A 17 1.03 -2.40 6.70
N ILE A 18 1.41 -3.69 6.68
CA ILE A 18 0.45 -4.80 6.61
C ILE A 18 -0.50 -4.78 7.82
N LYS A 19 0.03 -4.57 9.02
CA LYS A 19 -0.77 -4.56 10.26
C LYS A 19 -1.78 -3.42 10.25
N GLU A 20 -1.31 -2.22 9.90
CA GLU A 20 -2.12 -1.01 9.81
C GLU A 20 -3.20 -1.13 8.73
N SER A 21 -2.85 -1.76 7.61
CA SER A 21 -3.78 -2.02 6.50
C SER A 21 -4.94 -2.93 6.93
N VAL A 22 -4.66 -3.99 7.70
CA VAL A 22 -5.71 -4.88 8.23
C VAL A 22 -6.61 -4.14 9.21
N ILE A 23 -6.04 -3.40 10.16
CA ILE A 23 -6.82 -2.60 11.14
C ILE A 23 -7.75 -1.63 10.41
N PHE A 24 -7.27 -0.96 9.38
CA PHE A 24 -8.05 0.03 8.65
C PHE A 24 -9.11 -0.60 7.75
N ALA A 25 -8.83 -1.76 7.16
CA ALA A 25 -9.81 -2.52 6.42
C ALA A 25 -10.96 -2.98 7.34
N GLU A 26 -10.64 -3.53 8.52
CA GLU A 26 -11.65 -3.92 9.52
C GLU A 26 -12.53 -2.74 9.93
N LEU A 27 -11.94 -1.56 10.17
CA LEU A 27 -12.70 -0.35 10.49
C LEU A 27 -13.56 0.11 9.31
N TYR A 28 -13.03 0.09 8.10
CA TYR A 28 -13.77 0.51 6.92
C TYR A 28 -14.97 -0.41 6.65
N LEU A 29 -14.82 -1.72 6.82
CA LEU A 29 -15.93 -2.67 6.65
C LEU A 29 -17.06 -2.44 7.67
N LYS A 30 -16.75 -1.86 8.83
CA LYS A 30 -17.75 -1.51 9.87
C LYS A 30 -18.38 -0.13 9.64
N LEU A 31 -17.57 0.85 9.24
CA LEU A 31 -17.96 2.27 9.20
C LEU A 31 -18.40 2.73 7.81
N ALA A 32 -17.96 2.04 6.76
CA ALA A 32 -18.13 2.38 5.35
C ALA A 32 -17.67 3.81 4.94
N ASP A 33 -16.92 4.50 5.81
CA ASP A 33 -16.44 5.87 5.60
C ASP A 33 -14.97 6.02 5.99
N TRP A 34 -14.13 6.34 5.01
CA TRP A 34 -12.70 6.56 5.21
C TRP A 34 -12.37 7.76 6.10
N GLN A 35 -13.26 8.74 6.22
CA GLN A 35 -13.09 9.85 7.14
C GLN A 35 -13.29 9.39 8.58
N LEU A 36 -14.33 8.60 8.85
CA LEU A 36 -14.52 7.97 10.16
C LEU A 36 -13.35 7.06 10.52
N VAL A 37 -12.84 6.26 9.57
CA VAL A 37 -11.63 5.44 9.78
C VAL A 37 -10.42 6.29 10.18
N ARG A 38 -10.22 7.45 9.52
CA ARG A 38 -9.14 8.39 9.89
C ARG A 38 -9.30 8.92 11.30
N ASP A 39 -10.52 9.32 11.66
CA ASP A 39 -10.81 9.93 12.95
C ASP A 39 -10.69 8.89 14.08
N GLU A 40 -11.16 7.66 13.88
CA GLU A 40 -10.97 6.52 14.79
C GLU A 40 -9.48 6.18 15.00
N ALA A 41 -8.73 6.05 13.92
CA ALA A 41 -7.29 5.76 13.98
C ALA A 41 -6.51 6.81 14.77
N ARG A 42 -6.91 8.08 14.66
CA ARG A 42 -6.31 9.20 15.40
C ARG A 42 -6.73 9.21 16.87
N THR A 43 -8.02 9.09 17.14
CA THR A 43 -8.59 9.19 18.49
C THR A 43 -8.06 8.08 19.40
N HIS A 44 -7.93 6.87 18.87
CA HIS A 44 -7.48 5.70 19.64
C HIS A 44 -6.00 5.36 19.48
N ASN A 45 -5.23 6.19 18.77
CA ASN A 45 -3.81 5.95 18.44
C ASN A 45 -3.56 4.50 17.97
N LEU A 46 -4.39 4.01 17.05
CA LEU A 46 -4.37 2.59 16.64
C LEU A 46 -3.03 2.16 16.01
N LEU A 47 -2.28 3.13 15.49
CA LEU A 47 -0.96 2.92 14.90
C LEU A 47 0.19 2.90 15.93
N GLN A 48 -0.11 3.22 17.19
CA GLN A 48 0.84 3.30 18.31
C GLN A 48 2.11 4.10 17.98
N GLN A 49 1.95 5.19 17.22
CA GLN A 49 3.08 5.97 16.73
C GLN A 49 3.56 6.98 17.78
N ARG A 50 4.87 7.22 17.80
CA ARG A 50 5.50 8.16 18.74
C ARG A 50 5.17 9.63 18.47
N THR A 51 4.79 9.97 17.24
CA THR A 51 4.47 11.35 16.84
C THR A 51 3.18 11.42 16.03
N LEU A 52 2.43 12.51 16.19
CA LEU A 52 1.23 12.77 15.40
C LEU A 52 1.55 12.92 13.90
N ILE A 53 2.74 13.41 13.56
CA ILE A 53 3.16 13.60 12.18
C ILE A 53 3.36 12.24 11.49
N SER A 54 4.06 11.31 12.13
CA SER A 54 4.24 9.96 11.58
C SER A 54 2.92 9.21 11.48
N ALA A 55 2.06 9.31 12.51
CA ALA A 55 0.72 8.75 12.48
C ALA A 55 -0.08 9.25 11.28
N ARG A 56 -0.15 10.58 11.07
CA ARG A 56 -0.88 11.18 9.94
C ARG A 56 -0.36 10.72 8.58
N LYS A 57 0.97 10.65 8.41
CA LYS A 57 1.60 10.19 7.16
C LYS A 57 1.27 8.73 6.87
N ILE A 58 1.44 7.84 7.85
CA ILE A 58 1.12 6.42 7.71
C ILE A 58 -0.38 6.26 7.42
N THR A 59 -1.25 6.94 8.18
CA THR A 59 -2.69 6.87 7.96
C THR A 59 -3.08 7.26 6.53
N ALA A 60 -2.54 8.38 6.04
CA ALA A 60 -2.83 8.86 4.70
C ALA A 60 -2.34 7.87 3.63
N SER A 61 -1.12 7.36 3.76
CA SER A 61 -0.53 6.41 2.80
C SER A 61 -1.28 5.08 2.78
N VAL A 62 -1.65 4.54 3.95
CA VAL A 62 -2.41 3.28 4.04
C VAL A 62 -3.79 3.43 3.43
N ILE A 63 -4.55 4.47 3.81
CA ILE A 63 -5.90 4.66 3.27
C ILE A 63 -5.87 4.91 1.76
N LYS A 64 -4.90 5.70 1.27
CA LYS A 64 -4.74 5.93 -0.16
C LYS A 64 -4.58 4.62 -0.93
N ARG A 65 -3.75 3.70 -0.39
CA ARG A 65 -3.55 2.36 -0.97
C ARG A 65 -4.79 1.48 -0.87
N LEU A 66 -5.44 1.43 0.29
CA LEU A 66 -6.64 0.60 0.49
C LEU A 66 -7.82 1.04 -0.39
N LYS A 67 -7.91 2.32 -0.76
CA LYS A 67 -8.90 2.82 -1.71
C LYS A 67 -8.76 2.26 -3.13
N CYS A 68 -7.63 1.64 -3.46
CA CYS A 68 -7.45 0.96 -4.74
C CYS A 68 -8.08 -0.44 -4.76
N LEU A 69 -8.50 -0.96 -3.61
CA LEU A 69 -9.13 -2.26 -3.45
C LEU A 69 -10.65 -2.13 -3.43
N SER A 70 -11.33 -3.10 -4.03
CA SER A 70 -12.78 -3.29 -3.94
C SER A 70 -13.22 -3.71 -2.54
N HIS A 71 -14.53 -3.65 -2.29
CA HIS A 71 -15.09 -4.10 -1.01
C HIS A 71 -14.75 -5.56 -0.71
N ASP A 72 -14.87 -6.45 -1.70
CA ASP A 72 -14.58 -7.88 -1.55
C ASP A 72 -13.09 -8.13 -1.27
N GLU A 73 -12.19 -7.39 -1.94
CA GLU A 73 -10.76 -7.45 -1.67
C GLU A 73 -10.40 -6.92 -0.27
N LEU A 74 -11.08 -5.87 0.20
CA LEU A 74 -10.92 -5.37 1.57
C LEU A 74 -11.42 -6.40 2.59
N SER A 75 -12.52 -7.10 2.32
CA SER A 75 -12.98 -8.20 3.16
C SER A 75 -11.97 -9.34 3.17
N TYR A 76 -11.48 -9.76 2.00
CA TYR A 76 -10.48 -10.81 1.89
C TYR A 76 -9.17 -10.44 2.59
N LEU A 77 -8.74 -9.17 2.55
CA LEU A 77 -7.55 -8.71 3.26
C LEU A 77 -7.60 -9.00 4.77
N VAL A 78 -8.78 -8.88 5.38
CA VAL A 78 -8.98 -9.14 6.82
C VAL A 78 -8.81 -10.61 7.12
N ASP A 79 -9.32 -11.51 6.30
CA ASP A 79 -9.32 -12.96 6.54
C ASP A 79 -8.07 -13.68 6.00
N ALA A 80 -7.32 -13.02 5.10
CA ALA A 80 -6.17 -13.60 4.42
C ALA A 80 -5.00 -13.94 5.35
N THR A 81 -4.21 -14.93 4.94
CA THR A 81 -2.94 -15.29 5.59
C THR A 81 -1.91 -14.14 5.47
N PRO A 82 -0.86 -14.12 6.31
CA PRO A 82 0.17 -13.08 6.23
C PRO A 82 0.82 -12.93 4.84
N LEU A 83 1.00 -14.05 4.12
CA LEU A 83 1.58 -14.05 2.78
C LEU A 83 0.62 -13.44 1.75
N GLU A 84 -0.64 -13.86 1.76
CA GLU A 84 -1.68 -13.35 0.86
C GLU A 84 -1.95 -11.86 1.08
N ARG A 85 -1.96 -11.40 2.34
CA ARG A 85 -2.01 -9.96 2.66
C ARG A 85 -0.85 -9.20 2.03
N GLY A 86 0.35 -9.78 2.05
CA GLY A 86 1.52 -9.23 1.39
C GLY A 86 1.31 -9.06 -0.11
N TYR A 87 0.82 -10.09 -0.80
CA TYR A 87 0.52 -10.04 -2.23
C TYR A 87 -0.56 -9.02 -2.58
N LEU A 88 -1.65 -8.99 -1.83
CA LEU A 88 -2.75 -8.06 -2.08
C LEU A 88 -2.33 -6.60 -1.86
N LEU A 89 -1.54 -6.33 -0.82
CA LEU A 89 -1.02 -4.98 -0.56
C LEU A 89 0.09 -4.58 -1.52
N TRP A 90 0.86 -5.53 -2.05
CA TRP A 90 1.79 -5.29 -3.15
C TRP A 90 1.03 -4.89 -4.42
N LEU A 91 -0.02 -5.63 -4.78
CA LEU A 91 -0.90 -5.27 -5.89
C LEU A 91 -1.48 -3.86 -5.70
N ALA A 92 -2.02 -3.56 -4.52
CA ALA A 92 -2.55 -2.24 -4.21
C ALA A 92 -1.49 -1.13 -4.32
N ALA A 93 -0.23 -1.41 -3.98
CA ALA A 93 0.88 -0.47 -4.17
C ALA A 93 1.18 -0.22 -5.66
N CYS A 94 1.17 -1.26 -6.50
CA CYS A 94 1.28 -1.11 -7.95
C CYS A 94 0.10 -0.32 -8.56
N LEU A 95 -1.11 -0.49 -8.02
CA LEU A 95 -2.28 0.29 -8.47
C LEU A 95 -2.13 1.77 -8.10
N ASP A 96 -1.68 2.06 -6.87
CA ASP A 96 -1.55 3.43 -6.36
C ASP A 96 -0.33 4.20 -6.91
N TYR A 97 0.77 3.51 -7.22
CA TYR A 97 2.03 4.11 -7.65
C TYR A 97 2.48 3.54 -9.00
N SER A 98 2.35 4.35 -10.05
CA SER A 98 2.77 3.94 -11.40
C SER A 98 4.24 3.58 -11.48
N PHE A 99 5.12 4.26 -10.72
CA PHE A 99 6.54 3.92 -10.67
C PHE A 99 6.76 2.46 -10.21
N ILE A 100 6.10 2.06 -9.11
CA ILE A 100 6.20 0.68 -8.59
C ILE A 100 5.67 -0.32 -9.61
N ARG A 101 4.55 0.00 -10.25
CA ARG A 101 3.96 -0.85 -11.28
C ARG A 101 4.86 -1.01 -12.49
N ASP A 102 5.40 0.09 -13.02
CA ASP A 102 6.27 0.06 -14.18
C ASP A 102 7.54 -0.73 -13.84
N PHE A 103 8.15 -0.50 -12.67
CA PHE A 103 9.28 -1.30 -12.20
C PHE A 103 8.94 -2.79 -12.05
N ALA A 104 7.77 -3.13 -11.52
CA ALA A 104 7.34 -4.52 -11.37
C ALA A 104 7.14 -5.22 -12.73
N VAL A 105 6.62 -4.52 -13.73
CA VAL A 105 6.32 -5.08 -15.06
C VAL A 105 7.55 -5.11 -15.96
N GLU A 106 8.33 -4.03 -15.96
CA GLU A 106 9.44 -3.83 -16.89
C GLU A 106 10.74 -4.45 -16.37
N VAL A 107 10.97 -4.46 -15.05
CA VAL A 107 12.23 -4.97 -14.48
C VAL A 107 12.01 -6.31 -13.80
N VAL A 108 11.15 -6.37 -12.77
CA VAL A 108 10.99 -7.57 -11.93
C VAL A 108 10.47 -8.76 -12.75
N ASN A 109 9.42 -8.55 -13.54
CA ASN A 109 8.84 -9.60 -14.37
C ASN A 109 9.79 -10.04 -15.50
N GLU A 110 10.52 -9.11 -16.13
CA GLU A 110 11.52 -9.46 -17.15
C GLU A 110 12.64 -10.32 -16.55
N TYR A 111 13.15 -9.95 -15.37
CA TYR A 111 14.18 -10.73 -14.66
C TYR A 111 13.68 -12.11 -14.28
N PHE A 112 12.43 -12.21 -13.80
CA PHE A 112 11.80 -13.49 -13.49
C PHE A 112 11.73 -14.39 -14.72
N ILE A 113 11.28 -13.87 -15.87
CA ILE A 113 11.23 -14.61 -17.15
C ILE A 113 12.62 -15.06 -17.58
N GLN A 114 13.64 -14.23 -17.39
CA GLN A 114 15.04 -14.55 -17.70
C GLN A 114 15.73 -15.43 -16.66
N LEU A 115 15.01 -15.85 -15.60
CA LEU A 115 15.56 -16.62 -14.47
C LEU A 115 16.78 -15.92 -13.81
N LYS A 116 16.79 -14.59 -13.80
CA LYS A 116 17.78 -13.77 -13.10
C LYS A 116 17.25 -13.50 -11.68
N PRO A 117 17.82 -14.14 -10.64
CA PRO A 117 17.20 -14.12 -9.31
C PRO A 117 17.54 -12.89 -8.48
N GLN A 118 18.41 -11.99 -8.97
CA GLN A 118 18.93 -10.88 -8.19
C GLN A 118 18.78 -9.57 -8.96
N LEU A 119 18.34 -8.54 -8.23
CA LEU A 119 18.36 -7.14 -8.63
C LEU A 119 19.56 -6.46 -7.98
N SER A 120 20.15 -5.52 -8.71
CA SER A 120 21.24 -4.65 -8.28
C SER A 120 20.77 -3.19 -8.26
N TYR A 121 21.64 -2.26 -7.82
CA TYR A 121 21.31 -0.84 -7.87
C TYR A 121 21.23 -0.27 -9.29
N ASP A 122 21.91 -0.91 -10.26
CA ASP A 122 21.92 -0.45 -11.66
C ASP A 122 20.59 -0.72 -12.38
N ASP A 123 19.68 -1.46 -11.75
CA ASP A 123 18.37 -1.82 -12.28
C ASP A 123 17.26 -0.79 -11.96
N PHE A 124 17.57 0.27 -11.19
CA PHE A 124 16.62 1.32 -10.74
C PHE A 124 16.85 2.68 -11.41
#